data_AF-X1VYK9-F1
#
_entry.id   AF-X1VYK9-F1
#
_cell.length_a   1.000
_cell.length_b   1.000
_cell.length_c   1.000
_cell.angle_alpha   90.00
_cell.angle_beta   90.00
_cell.angle_gamma   90.00
#
_symmetry.space_group_name_H-M   'P 1'
#
loop_
_entity.id
_entity.type
_entity.pdbx_description
1 polymer ?
#
loop_
_entity_poly.entity_id
_entity_poly.type
_entity_poly.pdbx_seq_one_letter_code
_entity_poly.pdbx_strand_id
1 'polypeptide(L)'
;TALKYKACEECKLYKVHSIKGCKCFDKQTIIQNYLKLSRIRIFLLVGAMIVLVAVIFGLFGPSSWGWKRFTFAVLFVISLGIIATVPEHFLREHIWEHIAKKHLLSIFLWSFSSIMVVELGFKYWNIEEFVRQHMELVGLLAVFLAIIPESGPHMIFVMLYAKGMIPFSILLASSIVQDGHGMLPLLSYTVKDSM
;
A
#
# COMPACT_ATOMS: atom_id res chain seq x y z
N THR A 1 -32.29 -17.36 -20.05
CA THR A 1 -33.07 -16.35 -19.31
C THR A 1 -32.11 -15.50 -18.51
N ALA A 2 -31.81 -14.28 -18.95
CA ALA A 2 -30.87 -13.39 -18.26
C ALA A 2 -31.52 -12.88 -16.97
N LEU A 3 -30.93 -13.21 -15.83
CA LEU A 3 -31.33 -12.67 -14.52
C LEU A 3 -31.10 -11.16 -14.54
N LYS A 4 -32.20 -10.39 -14.56
CA LYS A 4 -32.20 -8.94 -14.33
C LYS A 4 -31.96 -8.70 -12.83
N TYR A 5 -30.72 -8.48 -12.44
CA TYR A 5 -30.41 -7.98 -11.11
C TYR A 5 -30.90 -6.53 -11.00
N LYS A 6 -31.83 -6.28 -10.09
CA LYS A 6 -32.27 -4.93 -9.73
C LYS A 6 -31.29 -4.43 -8.65
N ALA A 7 -30.38 -3.53 -9.00
CA ALA A 7 -29.48 -2.93 -8.02
C ALA A 7 -30.30 -2.18 -6.95
N CYS A 8 -30.00 -2.42 -5.68
CA CYS A 8 -30.71 -1.80 -4.56
C CYS A 8 -30.42 -0.29 -4.51
N GLU A 9 -31.46 0.54 -4.63
CA GLU A 9 -31.34 2.02 -4.64
C GLU A 9 -30.91 2.62 -3.29
N GLU A 10 -30.92 1.84 -2.21
CA GLU A 10 -30.56 2.30 -0.86
C GLU A 10 -29.06 2.21 -0.53
N CYS A 11 -28.26 1.54 -1.36
CA CYS A 11 -26.81 1.45 -1.14
C CYS A 11 -26.08 2.74 -1.54
N LYS A 12 -26.19 3.80 -0.73
CA LYS A 12 -25.40 5.06 -0.83
C LYS A 12 -23.92 4.89 -0.40
N LEU A 13 -23.33 3.71 -0.55
CA LEU A 13 -22.03 3.37 0.05
C LEU A 13 -20.82 3.83 -0.77
N TYR A 14 -21.01 4.33 -1.99
CA TYR A 14 -19.90 4.87 -2.79
C TYR A 14 -20.34 6.12 -3.55
N LYS A 15 -19.84 7.30 -3.14
CA LYS A 15 -19.81 8.48 -4.01
C LYS A 15 -18.79 8.20 -5.11
N VAL A 16 -19.17 7.40 -6.11
CA VAL A 16 -18.49 7.43 -7.40
C VAL A 16 -18.73 8.84 -7.91
N HIS A 17 -17.68 9.65 -8.00
CA HIS A 17 -17.80 10.93 -8.68
C HIS A 17 -18.26 10.60 -10.11
N SER A 18 -19.49 11.00 -10.45
CA SER A 18 -20.00 11.03 -11.82
C SER A 18 -19.26 12.15 -12.56
N ILE A 19 -17.95 11.96 -12.75
CA ILE A 19 -17.16 12.75 -13.68
C ILE A 19 -17.61 12.23 -15.05
N LYS A 20 -18.21 13.11 -15.86
CA LYS A 20 -18.40 12.88 -17.31
C LYS A 20 -17.16 12.15 -17.83
N GLY A 21 -17.34 10.90 -18.24
CA GLY A 21 -16.30 9.89 -18.50
C GLY A 21 -14.87 10.41 -18.47
N CYS A 22 -14.16 10.17 -17.38
CA CYS A 22 -12.72 10.41 -17.34
C CYS A 22 -12.07 9.40 -18.29
N LYS A 23 -11.75 9.83 -19.53
CA LYS A 23 -11.03 8.98 -20.49
C LYS A 23 -9.60 8.82 -20.00
N CYS A 24 -9.34 7.77 -19.23
CA CYS A 24 -7.99 7.35 -18.90
C CYS A 24 -7.22 7.08 -20.20
N PHE A 25 -6.00 7.62 -20.31
CA PHE A 25 -5.12 7.47 -21.47
C PHE A 25 -5.62 8.06 -22.80
N ASP A 26 -6.45 9.10 -22.77
CA ASP A 26 -6.72 9.86 -23.99
C ASP A 26 -5.49 10.65 -24.43
N LYS A 27 -5.02 10.43 -25.66
CA LYS A 27 -3.82 11.07 -26.22
C LYS A 27 -3.88 12.59 -26.11
N GLN A 28 -5.05 13.20 -26.30
CA GLN A 28 -5.23 14.65 -26.16
C GLN A 28 -5.04 15.14 -24.72
N THR A 29 -5.48 14.35 -23.74
CA THR A 29 -5.33 14.67 -22.31
C THR A 29 -3.87 14.49 -21.86
N ILE A 30 -3.19 13.45 -22.34
CA ILE A 30 -1.74 13.24 -22.10
C ILE A 30 -0.91 14.39 -22.71
N ILE A 31 -1.23 14.81 -23.93
CA ILE A 31 -0.53 15.92 -24.60
C ILE A 31 -0.76 17.23 -23.84
N GLN A 32 -1.99 17.56 -23.44
CA GLN A 32 -2.27 18.75 -22.63
C GLN A 32 -1.55 18.74 -21.27
N ASN A 33 -1.46 17.56 -20.65
CA ASN A 33 -0.74 17.35 -19.40
C ASN A 33 0.77 17.56 -19.55
N TYR A 34 1.37 17.20 -20.70
CA TYR A 34 2.78 17.50 -21.00
C TYR A 34 3.02 18.97 -21.33
N LEU A 35 2.03 19.67 -21.90
CA LEU A 35 2.14 21.09 -22.29
C LEU A 35 1.96 22.06 -21.13
N LYS A 36 1.27 21.68 -20.04
CA LYS A 36 1.13 22.49 -18.82
C LYS A 36 1.68 21.73 -17.62
N LEU A 37 2.99 21.80 -17.39
CA LEU A 37 3.59 21.26 -16.17
C LEU A 37 3.15 22.07 -14.95
N SER A 38 2.36 21.43 -14.09
CA SER A 38 2.02 21.93 -12.77
C SER A 38 3.20 21.83 -11.80
N ARG A 39 3.24 22.74 -10.82
CA ARG A 39 4.27 22.76 -9.77
C ARG A 39 4.36 21.45 -8.98
N ILE A 40 3.22 20.81 -8.71
CA ILE A 40 3.17 19.55 -7.98
C ILE A 40 3.85 18.44 -8.78
N ARG A 41 3.58 18.37 -10.09
CA ARG A 41 4.20 17.39 -10.97
C ARG A 41 5.71 17.57 -11.07
N ILE A 42 6.17 18.81 -11.24
CA ILE A 42 7.61 19.10 -11.26
C ILE A 42 8.25 18.65 -9.94
N PHE A 43 7.63 18.99 -8.80
CA PHE A 43 8.11 18.58 -7.49
C PHE A 43 8.21 17.05 -7.36
N LEU A 44 7.15 16.32 -7.75
CA LEU A 44 7.13 14.85 -7.69
C LEU A 44 8.17 14.22 -8.65
N LEU A 45 8.31 14.73 -9.87
CA LEU A 45 9.30 14.25 -10.84
C LEU A 45 10.73 14.51 -10.36
N VAL A 46 11.03 15.72 -9.88
CA VAL A 46 12.35 16.07 -9.36
C VAL A 46 12.67 15.21 -8.14
N GLY A 47 11.73 15.05 -7.21
CA GLY A 47 11.89 14.18 -6.04
C GLY A 47 12.18 12.73 -6.44
N ALA A 48 11.38 12.16 -7.35
CA ALA A 48 11.58 10.79 -7.83
C ALA A 48 12.91 10.62 -8.60
N MET A 49 13.33 11.62 -9.38
CA MET A 49 14.63 11.61 -10.07
C MET A 49 15.80 11.67 -9.07
N ILE A 50 15.73 12.48 -8.03
CA ILE A 50 16.75 12.55 -6.98
C ILE A 50 16.90 11.19 -6.30
N VAL A 51 15.79 10.53 -5.97
CA VAL A 51 15.83 9.20 -5.34
C VAL A 51 16.39 8.15 -6.30
N LEU A 52 15.99 8.16 -7.58
CA LEU A 52 16.55 7.26 -8.58
C LEU A 52 18.08 7.43 -8.70
N VAL A 53 18.56 8.68 -8.75
CA VAL A 53 19.98 9.00 -8.76
C VAL A 53 20.66 8.48 -7.48
N ALA A 54 20.07 8.72 -6.30
CA ALA A 54 20.60 8.23 -5.02
C ALA A 54 20.71 6.69 -4.98
N VAL A 55 19.75 5.96 -5.54
CA VAL A 55 19.79 4.50 -5.69
C VAL A 55 20.88 4.08 -6.69
N ILE A 56 21.05 4.78 -7.80
CA ILE A 56 22.09 4.48 -8.81
C ILE A 56 23.49 4.72 -8.27
N PHE A 57 23.71 5.74 -7.43
CA PHE A 57 25.00 6.02 -6.80
C PHE A 57 25.24 5.22 -5.52
N GLY A 58 24.20 4.59 -4.95
CA GLY A 58 24.34 3.74 -3.77
C GLY A 58 24.37 4.53 -2.47
N LEU A 59 23.88 5.77 -2.50
CA LEU A 59 23.59 6.57 -1.32
C LEU A 59 22.41 5.97 -0.54
N PHE A 60 21.47 5.36 -1.25
CA PHE A 60 20.30 4.68 -0.69
C PHE A 60 20.27 3.20 -1.10
N GLY A 61 20.18 2.31 -0.12
CA GLY A 61 20.08 0.86 -0.31
C GLY A 61 21.42 0.12 -0.20
N PRO A 62 21.48 -1.14 -0.65
CA PRO A 62 22.69 -1.96 -0.56
C PRO A 62 23.87 -1.34 -1.31
N SER A 63 25.06 -1.36 -0.69
CA SER A 63 26.28 -0.78 -1.27
C SER A 63 26.68 -1.43 -2.60
N SER A 64 26.39 -2.72 -2.77
CA SER A 64 26.67 -3.46 -4.01
C SER A 64 25.49 -3.40 -4.99
N TRP A 65 25.82 -3.47 -6.27
CA TRP A 65 24.84 -3.70 -7.34
C TRP A 65 24.36 -5.15 -7.31
N GLY A 66 23.40 -5.43 -6.43
CA GLY A 66 22.70 -6.70 -6.36
C GLY A 66 21.25 -6.62 -6.87
N TRP A 67 20.57 -7.76 -6.87
CA TRP A 67 19.15 -7.90 -7.25
C TRP A 67 18.22 -6.89 -6.55
N LYS A 68 18.44 -6.61 -5.26
CA LYS A 68 17.64 -5.65 -4.48
C LYS A 68 17.75 -4.22 -5.03
N ARG A 69 18.93 -3.81 -5.49
CA ARG A 69 19.15 -2.48 -6.04
C ARG A 69 18.60 -2.36 -7.46
N PHE A 70 18.75 -3.42 -8.25
CA PHE A 70 18.16 -3.50 -9.58
C PHE A 70 16.63 -3.37 -9.53
N THR A 71 15.97 -4.13 -8.65
CA THR A 71 14.51 -4.04 -8.46
C THR A 71 14.05 -2.66 -8.02
N PHE A 72 14.73 -2.03 -7.06
CA PHE A 72 14.42 -0.66 -6.67
C PHE A 72 14.57 0.34 -7.83
N ALA A 73 15.66 0.25 -8.60
CA ALA A 73 15.87 1.12 -9.75
C ALA A 73 14.73 0.98 -10.79
N VAL A 74 14.33 -0.25 -11.12
CA VAL A 74 13.21 -0.52 -12.04
C VAL A 74 11.90 0.07 -11.53
N LEU A 75 11.59 -0.13 -10.24
CA LEU A 75 10.37 0.42 -9.63
C LEU A 75 10.34 1.95 -9.67
N PHE A 76 11.47 2.62 -9.42
CA PHE A 76 11.55 4.08 -9.52
C PHE A 76 11.38 4.58 -10.96
N VAL A 77 11.93 3.88 -11.94
CA VAL A 77 11.73 4.21 -13.36
C VAL A 77 10.25 4.07 -13.76
N ILE A 78 9.58 3.01 -13.32
CA ILE A 78 8.13 2.84 -13.57
C ILE A 78 7.35 3.98 -12.90
N SER A 79 7.66 4.30 -11.64
CA SER A 79 7.01 5.40 -10.91
C SER A 79 7.16 6.75 -11.62
N LEU A 80 8.35 7.06 -12.16
CA LEU A 80 8.58 8.25 -12.98
C LEU A 80 7.69 8.28 -14.22
N GLY A 81 7.57 7.14 -14.91
CA GLY A 81 6.67 7.00 -16.07
C GLY A 81 5.21 7.24 -15.71
N ILE A 82 4.76 6.73 -14.55
CA ILE A 82 3.41 6.97 -14.05
C ILE A 82 3.22 8.47 -13.76
N ILE A 83 4.08 9.10 -12.96
CA ILE A 83 3.98 10.52 -12.60
C ILE A 83 3.96 11.41 -13.85
N ALA A 84 4.72 11.07 -14.88
CA ALA A 84 4.78 11.83 -16.12
C ALA A 84 3.49 11.72 -16.96
N THR A 85 2.80 10.57 -16.93
CA THR A 85 1.69 10.26 -17.84
C THR A 85 0.30 10.51 -17.24
N VAL A 86 0.16 10.41 -15.92
CA VAL A 86 -1.15 10.51 -15.25
C VAL A 86 -1.74 11.93 -15.27
N PRO A 87 -3.09 12.06 -15.17
CA PRO A 87 -3.77 13.35 -15.09
C PRO A 87 -3.35 14.20 -13.89
N GLU A 88 -3.34 15.52 -14.06
CA GLU A 88 -2.97 16.44 -12.97
C GLU A 88 -3.91 16.37 -11.76
N HIS A 89 -5.20 16.13 -12.00
CA HIS A 89 -6.18 15.89 -10.94
C HIS A 89 -5.77 14.71 -10.05
N PHE A 90 -5.23 13.64 -10.65
CA PHE A 90 -4.77 12.47 -9.89
C PHE A 90 -3.59 12.79 -8.98
N LEU A 91 -2.60 13.53 -9.49
CA LEU A 91 -1.45 13.94 -8.68
C LEU A 91 -1.84 14.87 -7.53
N ARG A 92 -2.74 15.82 -7.77
CA ARG A 92 -3.14 16.80 -6.76
C ARG A 92 -4.11 16.24 -5.74
N GLU A 93 -5.23 15.66 -6.16
CA GLU A 93 -6.28 15.24 -5.22
C GLU A 93 -5.94 13.88 -4.58
N HIS A 94 -5.50 12.91 -5.39
CA HIS A 94 -5.25 11.55 -4.90
C HIS A 94 -3.86 11.40 -4.29
N ILE A 95 -2.78 11.78 -4.99
CA ILE A 95 -1.43 11.61 -4.43
C ILE A 95 -1.15 12.62 -3.32
N TRP A 96 -1.43 13.91 -3.55
CA TRP A 96 -1.05 14.95 -2.60
C TRP A 96 -2.05 15.12 -1.45
N GLU A 97 -3.30 15.52 -1.74
CA GLU A 97 -4.29 15.80 -0.69
C GLU A 97 -4.71 14.53 0.07
N HIS A 98 -4.88 13.40 -0.62
CA HIS A 98 -5.29 12.15 0.02
C HIS A 98 -4.10 11.35 0.57
N ILE A 99 -3.14 10.92 -0.25
CA ILE A 99 -2.08 10.02 0.24
C ILE A 99 -1.04 10.77 1.10
N ALA A 100 -0.41 11.81 0.56
CA ALA A 100 0.72 12.47 1.24
C ALA A 100 0.28 13.17 2.55
N LYS A 101 -0.86 13.86 2.56
CA LYS A 101 -1.31 14.58 3.76
C LYS A 101 -2.06 13.70 4.75
N LYS A 102 -2.89 12.76 4.30
CA LYS A 102 -3.77 11.99 5.18
C LYS A 102 -3.15 10.66 5.62
N HIS A 103 -2.59 9.92 4.68
CA HIS A 103 -2.17 8.54 4.91
C HIS A 103 -0.70 8.40 5.31
N LEU A 104 0.19 9.20 4.71
CA LEU A 104 1.64 9.05 4.88
C LEU A 104 2.06 9.09 6.36
N LEU A 105 1.56 10.06 7.13
CA LEU A 105 1.90 10.20 8.54
C LEU A 105 1.33 9.05 9.37
N SER A 106 0.07 8.67 9.12
CA SER A 106 -0.57 7.55 9.82
C SER A 106 0.21 6.26 9.59
N ILE A 107 0.48 5.92 8.31
CA ILE A 107 1.24 4.73 7.92
C ILE A 107 2.64 4.74 8.53
N PHE A 108 3.32 5.90 8.51
CA PHE A 108 4.64 6.04 9.11
C PHE A 108 4.59 5.78 10.62
N LEU A 109 3.69 6.44 11.35
CA LEU A 109 3.55 6.28 12.80
C LEU A 109 3.20 4.85 13.19
N TRP A 110 2.28 4.24 12.46
CA TRP A 110 1.87 2.84 12.66
C TRP A 110 3.02 1.86 12.39
N SER A 111 3.73 2.02 11.29
CA SER A 111 4.87 1.14 10.94
C SER A 111 6.01 1.31 11.93
N PHE A 112 6.38 2.57 12.25
CA PHE A 112 7.41 2.90 13.23
C PHE A 112 7.07 2.32 14.60
N SER A 113 5.84 2.55 15.07
CA SER A 113 5.40 2.06 16.38
C SER A 113 5.38 0.53 16.44
N SER A 114 4.93 -0.14 15.38
CA SER A 114 4.88 -1.60 15.33
C SER A 114 6.28 -2.21 15.40
N ILE A 115 7.22 -1.67 14.63
CA ILE A 115 8.63 -2.08 14.69
C ILE A 115 9.21 -1.80 16.08
N MET A 116 8.97 -0.60 16.61
CA MET A 116 9.46 -0.20 17.93
C MET A 116 8.93 -1.12 19.04
N VAL A 117 7.64 -1.46 19.04
CA VAL A 117 7.03 -2.38 20.00
C VAL A 117 7.70 -3.75 19.93
N VAL A 118 7.90 -4.28 18.72
CA VAL A 118 8.55 -5.58 18.53
C VAL A 118 9.98 -5.54 19.06
N GLU A 119 10.80 -4.57 18.62
CA GLU A 119 12.21 -4.46 19.02
C GLU A 119 12.38 -4.22 20.52
N LEU A 120 11.58 -3.33 21.12
CA LEU A 120 11.61 -3.09 22.57
C LEU A 120 11.14 -4.31 23.35
N GLY A 121 10.09 -4.98 22.88
CA GLY A 121 9.59 -6.18 23.53
C GLY A 121 10.60 -7.32 23.52
N PHE A 122 11.36 -7.49 22.43
CA PHE A 122 12.51 -8.40 22.40
C PHE A 122 13.59 -8.02 23.41
N LYS A 123 13.93 -6.73 23.49
CA LYS A 123 15.00 -6.26 24.35
C LYS A 123 14.68 -6.35 25.85
N TYR A 124 13.43 -6.09 26.24
CA TYR A 124 13.05 -5.93 27.64
C TYR A 124 12.16 -7.05 28.19
N TRP A 125 11.38 -7.74 27.36
CA TRP A 125 10.31 -8.65 27.82
C TRP A 125 10.50 -10.12 27.42
N ASN A 126 11.59 -10.46 26.72
CA ASN A 126 11.84 -11.80 26.17
C ASN A 126 10.60 -12.37 25.45
N ILE A 127 10.12 -11.63 24.44
CA ILE A 127 8.96 -12.04 23.62
C ILE A 127 9.13 -13.45 23.04
N GLU A 128 10.37 -13.90 22.79
CA GLU A 128 10.62 -15.23 22.24
C GLU A 128 10.04 -16.33 23.14
N GLU A 129 10.33 -16.30 24.44
CA GLU A 129 9.81 -17.31 25.37
C GLU A 129 8.29 -17.25 25.46
N PHE A 130 7.72 -16.04 25.52
CA PHE A 130 6.28 -15.85 25.55
C PHE A 130 5.57 -16.43 24.31
N VAL A 131 6.11 -16.17 23.12
CA VAL A 131 5.53 -16.66 21.86
C VAL A 131 5.61 -18.18 21.78
N ARG A 132 6.73 -18.78 22.22
CA ARG A 132 6.89 -20.24 22.26
C ARG A 132 5.91 -20.90 23.23
N GLN A 133 5.71 -20.33 24.41
CA GLN A 133 4.81 -20.87 25.43
C GLN A 133 3.32 -20.64 25.12
N HIS A 134 2.99 -19.57 24.40
CA HIS A 134 1.60 -19.15 24.18
C HIS A 134 1.25 -18.95 22.70
N MET A 135 1.69 -19.88 21.83
CA MET A 135 1.48 -19.79 20.38
C MET A 135 0.01 -19.66 19.98
N GLU A 136 -0.90 -20.35 20.68
CA GLU A 136 -2.35 -20.27 20.44
C GLU A 136 -2.90 -18.87 20.75
N LEU A 137 -2.47 -18.27 21.86
CA LEU A 137 -2.84 -16.92 22.24
C LEU A 137 -2.30 -15.90 21.23
N VAL A 138 -1.07 -16.08 20.76
CA VAL A 138 -0.48 -15.23 19.71
C VAL A 138 -1.30 -15.32 18.43
N GLY A 139 -1.74 -16.51 18.04
CA GLY A 139 -2.62 -16.71 16.89
C GLY A 139 -3.96 -15.98 17.05
N LEU A 140 -4.57 -16.07 18.23
CA LEU A 140 -5.82 -15.38 18.55
C LEU A 140 -5.64 -13.85 18.52
N LEU A 141 -4.57 -13.34 19.12
CA LEU A 141 -4.21 -11.93 19.04
C LEU A 141 -3.94 -11.48 17.61
N ALA A 142 -3.39 -12.33 16.75
CA ALA A 142 -3.15 -12.03 15.34
C ALA A 142 -4.45 -11.81 14.58
N VAL A 143 -5.47 -12.62 14.84
CA VAL A 143 -6.81 -12.44 14.26
C VAL A 143 -7.44 -11.17 14.82
N PHE A 144 -7.42 -10.94 16.13
CA PHE A 144 -8.07 -9.78 16.74
C PHE A 144 -7.43 -8.44 16.37
N LEU A 145 -6.09 -8.36 16.40
CA LEU A 145 -5.39 -7.13 16.03
C LEU A 145 -5.49 -6.83 14.54
N ALA A 146 -5.64 -7.87 13.69
CA ALA A 146 -5.86 -7.71 12.25
C ALA A 146 -7.25 -7.15 11.90
N ILE A 147 -8.21 -7.12 12.84
CA ILE A 147 -9.51 -6.46 12.62
C ILE A 147 -9.34 -4.94 12.49
N ILE A 148 -8.29 -4.36 13.09
CA ILE A 148 -7.98 -2.95 12.96
C ILE A 148 -7.54 -2.72 11.49
N PRO A 149 -8.30 -1.95 10.68
CA PRO A 149 -8.07 -1.81 9.25
C PRO A 149 -6.93 -0.82 8.96
N GLU A 150 -5.77 -1.07 9.56
CA GLU A 150 -4.54 -0.28 9.44
C GLU A 150 -3.38 -1.21 9.13
N SER A 151 -2.45 -0.79 8.26
CA SER A 151 -1.29 -1.61 7.89
C SER A 151 -0.30 -1.83 9.04
N GLY A 152 -0.38 -1.00 10.09
CA GLY A 152 0.50 -1.01 11.26
C GLY A 152 0.47 -2.30 12.06
N PRO A 153 -0.63 -2.62 12.75
CA PRO A 153 -0.71 -3.78 13.64
C PRO A 153 -0.28 -5.08 12.99
N HIS A 154 -0.53 -5.25 11.69
CA HIS A 154 -0.07 -6.42 10.94
C HIS A 154 1.45 -6.52 10.80
N MET A 155 2.17 -5.39 10.72
CA MET A 155 3.63 -5.39 10.67
C MET A 155 4.28 -6.08 11.89
N ILE A 156 3.58 -6.13 13.02
CA ILE A 156 4.03 -6.91 14.18
C ILE A 156 4.20 -8.38 13.77
N PHE A 157 3.19 -9.00 13.18
CA PHE A 157 3.21 -10.41 12.77
C PHE A 157 4.18 -10.67 11.63
N VAL A 158 4.30 -9.73 10.67
CA VAL A 158 5.32 -9.81 9.62
C VAL A 158 6.73 -9.86 10.22
N MET A 159 7.02 -9.02 11.21
CA MET A 159 8.33 -8.99 11.88
C MET A 159 8.58 -10.25 12.73
N LEU A 160 7.57 -10.72 13.47
CA LEU A 160 7.68 -11.97 14.24
C LEU A 160 7.93 -13.18 13.33
N TYR A 161 7.28 -13.22 12.16
CA TYR A 161 7.50 -14.27 11.16
C TYR A 161 8.88 -14.16 10.52
N ALA A 162 9.32 -12.95 10.15
CA ALA A 162 10.65 -12.72 9.58
C ALA A 162 11.78 -13.14 10.54
N LYS A 163 11.55 -13.05 11.85
CA LYS A 163 12.46 -13.53 12.91
C LYS A 163 12.30 -15.04 13.23
N GLY A 164 11.39 -15.74 12.55
CA GLY A 164 11.19 -17.19 12.70
C GLY A 164 10.39 -17.60 13.94
N MET A 165 9.68 -16.67 14.59
CA MET A 165 9.00 -16.96 15.86
C MET A 165 7.58 -17.45 15.72
N ILE A 166 6.85 -17.01 14.70
CA ILE A 166 5.49 -17.50 14.42
C ILE A 166 5.51 -18.34 13.14
N PRO A 167 4.66 -19.37 13.04
CA PRO A 167 4.50 -20.13 11.81
C PRO A 167 3.77 -19.33 10.74
N PHE A 168 3.93 -19.77 9.49
CA PHE A 168 3.25 -19.18 8.33
C PHE A 168 1.72 -19.13 8.49
N SER A 169 1.12 -20.11 9.19
CA SER A 169 -0.32 -20.16 9.44
C SER A 169 -0.85 -18.94 10.20
N ILE A 170 -0.12 -18.44 11.20
CA ILE A 170 -0.52 -17.25 11.97
C ILE A 170 -0.41 -15.99 11.11
N LEU A 171 0.69 -15.86 10.36
CA LEU A 171 0.86 -14.75 9.42
C LEU A 171 -0.30 -14.74 8.41
N LEU A 172 -0.56 -15.88 7.78
CA LEU A 172 -1.64 -16.03 6.80
C LEU A 172 -3.01 -15.69 7.38
N ALA A 173 -3.32 -16.19 8.58
CA ALA A 173 -4.59 -15.88 9.25
C ALA A 173 -4.74 -14.37 9.48
N SER A 174 -3.69 -13.71 9.97
CA SER A 174 -3.70 -12.26 10.17
C SER A 174 -3.88 -11.49 8.86
N SER A 175 -3.22 -11.90 7.78
CA SER A 175 -3.38 -11.27 6.45
C SER A 175 -4.79 -11.46 5.89
N ILE A 176 -5.40 -12.63 6.08
CA ILE A 176 -6.78 -12.87 5.62
C ILE A 176 -7.76 -11.96 6.35
N VAL A 177 -7.62 -11.79 7.66
CA VAL A 177 -8.51 -10.92 8.44
C VAL A 177 -8.32 -9.47 8.05
N GLN A 178 -7.06 -9.04 7.92
CA GLN A 178 -6.73 -7.67 7.60
C GLN A 178 -7.06 -7.30 6.16
N ASP A 179 -6.73 -8.11 5.16
CA ASP A 179 -6.98 -7.76 3.75
C ASP A 179 -8.34 -8.25 3.24
N GLY A 180 -8.95 -9.21 3.95
CA GLY A 180 -10.23 -9.82 3.56
C GLY A 180 -11.37 -8.81 3.47
N HIS A 181 -11.43 -7.83 4.38
CA HIS A 181 -12.50 -6.81 4.38
C HIS A 181 -12.57 -5.97 3.09
N GLY A 182 -11.43 -5.69 2.44
CA GLY A 182 -11.36 -4.92 1.19
C GLY A 182 -11.32 -5.78 -0.07
N MET A 183 -10.78 -7.01 0.03
CA MET A 183 -10.57 -7.89 -1.10
C MET A 183 -11.76 -8.85 -1.35
N LEU A 184 -12.54 -9.21 -0.33
CA LEU A 184 -13.74 -10.06 -0.47
C LEU A 184 -14.82 -9.43 -1.37
N PRO A 185 -15.13 -8.11 -1.26
CA PRO A 185 -16.02 -7.47 -2.21
C PRO A 185 -15.46 -7.47 -3.64
N LEU A 186 -14.14 -7.35 -3.82
CA LEU A 186 -13.50 -7.38 -5.15
C LEU A 186 -13.56 -8.77 -5.80
N LEU A 187 -13.52 -9.85 -5.02
CA LEU A 187 -13.75 -11.22 -5.52
C LEU A 187 -15.18 -11.44 -6.02
N SER A 188 -16.14 -10.64 -5.55
CA SER A 188 -17.53 -10.69 -6.01
C SER A 188 -17.73 -9.98 -7.36
N TYR A 189 -16.77 -9.16 -7.81
CA TYR A 189 -16.80 -8.57 -9.15
C TYR A 189 -16.37 -9.61 -10.18
N THR A 190 -17.27 -9.90 -11.12
CA THR A 190 -17.03 -10.80 -12.24
C THR A 190 -16.09 -10.12 -13.26
N VAL A 191 -15.22 -10.90 -13.91
CA VAL A 191 -14.27 -10.46 -14.97
C VAL A 191 -14.91 -9.57 -16.03
N LYS A 192 -16.22 -9.73 -16.26
CA LYS A 192 -17.04 -8.98 -17.21
C LYS A 192 -17.27 -7.50 -16.84
N ASP A 193 -17.17 -7.15 -15.56
CA ASP A 193 -17.31 -5.77 -15.08
C ASP A 193 -15.95 -5.05 -14.93
N SER A 194 -14.85 -5.78 -15.09
CA SER A 194 -13.47 -5.30 -14.95
C SER A 194 -12.79 -4.97 -16.29
N MET A 195 -13.50 -5.12 -17.42
CA MET A 195 -13.03 -4.79 -18.77
C MET A 195 -13.81 -3.62 -19.37
#